data_AF-D8R0K5-F1
#
_entry.id   AF-D8R0K5-F1
#
_cell.length_a   1.000
_cell.length_b   1.000
_cell.length_c   1.000
_cell.angle_alpha   90.00
_cell.angle_beta   90.00
_cell.angle_gamma   90.00
#
_symmetry.space_group_name_H-M   'P 1'
#
loop_
_entity.id
_entity.type
_entity.pdbx_description
1 polymer ?
#
loop_
_entity_poly.entity_id
_entity_poly.type
_entity_poly.pdbx_seq_one_letter_code
_entity_poly.pdbx_strand_id
1 'polypeptide(L)'
;QGEGVETEVTWEDQQNINAFGRLNAKFHDLEDEIKAKKAQCWLRNQELAENLEDASNELVLSDEEVVRYQIGEVFGHLSKEEIESKLECLKEESDRELGRLAEEKDEVVSKMNELKRVLYAKFKDSINLEEE
;
A
#
# COMPACT_ATOMS: atom_id res chain seq x y z
N GLN A 1 36.32 -32.94 17.80
CA GLN A 1 34.91 -33.23 18.09
C GLN A 1 34.26 -31.90 18.39
N GLY A 2 33.54 -31.34 17.42
CA GLY A 2 32.70 -30.17 17.67
C GLY A 2 31.30 -30.71 17.89
N GLU A 3 30.89 -30.81 19.15
CA GLU A 3 29.51 -31.10 19.52
C GLU A 3 28.65 -29.92 19.06
N GLY A 4 28.17 -30.01 17.81
CA GLY A 4 27.01 -29.24 17.38
C GLY A 4 25.85 -29.75 18.22
N VAL A 5 25.43 -28.95 19.19
CA VAL A 5 24.17 -29.19 19.88
C VAL A 5 23.09 -29.03 18.82
N GLU A 6 22.69 -30.15 18.23
CA GLU A 6 21.55 -30.25 17.32
C GLU A 6 20.34 -29.80 18.14
N THR A 7 19.97 -28.52 17.96
CA THR A 7 18.90 -27.91 18.75
C THR A 7 17.61 -28.62 18.34
N GLU A 8 17.05 -29.39 19.26
CA GLU A 8 15.87 -30.21 18.99
C GLU A 8 14.71 -29.31 18.56
N VAL A 9 14.23 -29.49 17.33
CA VAL A 9 13.14 -28.71 16.75
C VAL A 9 11.83 -29.27 17.28
N THR A 10 11.14 -28.49 18.12
CA THR A 10 9.82 -28.88 18.63
C THR A 10 8.74 -28.55 17.62
N TRP A 11 7.57 -29.19 17.77
CA TRP A 11 6.41 -28.89 16.92
C TRP A 11 5.96 -27.42 17.03
N GLU A 12 6.08 -26.82 18.20
CA GLU A 12 5.77 -25.39 18.44
C GLU A 12 6.71 -24.47 17.65
N ASP A 13 8.00 -24.82 17.56
CA ASP A 13 8.95 -24.07 16.75
C ASP A 13 8.60 -24.14 15.27
N GLN A 14 8.24 -25.32 14.78
CA GLN A 14 7.81 -25.49 13.40
C GLN A 14 6.54 -24.68 13.11
N GLN A 15 5.62 -24.58 14.07
CA GLN A 15 4.45 -23.70 13.95
C GLN A 15 4.86 -22.22 13.87
N ASN A 16 5.80 -21.79 14.72
CA ASN A 16 6.31 -20.42 14.73
C ASN A 16 7.04 -20.06 13.43
N ILE A 17 7.84 -20.98 12.88
CA ILE A 17 8.51 -20.83 11.58
C ILE A 17 7.47 -20.70 10.46
N ASN A 18 6.47 -21.59 10.44
CA ASN A 18 5.40 -21.53 9.44
C ASN A 18 4.56 -20.26 9.58
N ALA A 19 4.33 -19.78 10.81
CA ALA A 19 3.62 -18.53 11.08
C ALA A 19 4.41 -17.31 10.61
N PHE A 20 5.73 -17.30 10.86
CA PHE A 20 6.62 -16.26 10.35
C PHE A 20 6.58 -16.20 8.82
N GLY A 21 6.69 -17.34 8.13
CA GLY A 21 6.58 -17.38 6.66
C GLY A 21 5.26 -16.83 6.13
N ARG A 22 4.12 -17.12 6.80
CA ARG A 22 2.82 -16.56 6.43
C ARG A 22 2.72 -15.06 6.66
N LEU A 23 3.24 -14.57 7.79
CA LEU A 23 3.24 -13.14 8.10
C LEU A 23 4.13 -12.37 7.12
N ASN A 24 5.24 -12.99 6.71
CA ASN A 24 6.15 -12.42 5.75
C ASN A 24 5.55 -12.31 4.34
N ALA A 25 4.86 -13.36 3.88
CA ALA A 25 4.08 -13.27 2.65
C ALA A 25 3.02 -12.16 2.73
N LYS A 26 2.30 -12.07 3.85
CA LYS A 26 1.31 -11.02 4.09
C LYS A 26 1.95 -9.62 4.10
N PHE A 27 3.16 -9.47 4.64
CA PHE A 27 3.89 -8.21 4.62
C PHE A 27 4.16 -7.74 3.19
N HIS A 28 4.67 -8.62 2.33
CA HIS A 28 4.90 -8.31 0.92
C HIS A 28 3.62 -7.98 0.17
N ASP A 29 2.56 -8.75 0.40
CA ASP A 29 1.24 -8.47 -0.19
C ASP A 29 0.76 -7.07 0.19
N LEU A 30 0.89 -6.68 1.47
CA LEU A 30 0.53 -5.34 1.95
C LEU A 30 1.44 -4.25 1.37
N GLU A 31 2.74 -4.50 1.23
CA GLU A 31 3.65 -3.54 0.61
C GLU A 31 3.31 -3.29 -0.86
N ASP A 32 3.01 -4.35 -1.61
CA ASP A 32 2.65 -4.26 -3.01
C ASP A 32 1.27 -3.63 -3.18
N GLU A 33 0.32 -3.91 -2.28
CA GLU A 33 -0.97 -3.23 -2.25
C GLU A 33 -0.82 -1.72 -1.99
N ILE A 34 0.00 -1.33 -1.01
CA ILE A 34 0.31 0.08 -0.72
C ILE A 34 0.95 0.75 -1.94
N LYS A 35 1.92 0.10 -2.60
CA LYS A 35 2.54 0.63 -3.83
C LYS A 35 1.52 0.78 -4.96
N ALA A 36 0.69 -0.23 -5.19
CA ALA A 36 -0.34 -0.22 -6.22
C ALA A 36 -1.36 0.90 -5.98
N LYS A 37 -1.82 1.08 -4.74
CA LYS A 37 -2.76 2.16 -4.36
C LYS A 37 -2.15 3.54 -4.57
N LYS A 38 -0.89 3.74 -4.17
CA LYS A 38 -0.16 5.00 -4.42
C LYS A 38 -0.02 5.28 -5.92
N ALA A 39 0.33 4.27 -6.72
CA ALA A 39 0.43 4.40 -8.17
C ALA A 39 -0.93 4.74 -8.81
N GLN A 40 -2.01 4.09 -8.37
CA GLN A 40 -3.37 4.37 -8.83
C GLN A 40 -3.79 5.83 -8.52
N CYS A 41 -3.51 6.30 -7.30
CA CYS A 41 -3.79 7.68 -6.90
C CYS A 41 -2.98 8.68 -7.75
N TRP A 42 -1.71 8.38 -7.99
CA TRP A 42 -0.83 9.21 -8.81
C TRP A 42 -1.34 9.32 -10.26
N LEU A 43 -1.64 8.19 -10.91
CA LEU A 43 -2.17 8.15 -12.28
C LEU A 43 -3.47 8.94 -12.40
N ARG A 44 -4.35 8.81 -11.42
CA ARG A 44 -5.63 9.49 -11.41
C ARG A 44 -5.51 11.00 -11.21
N ASN A 45 -4.62 11.44 -10.32
CA ASN A 45 -4.34 12.87 -10.14
C ASN A 45 -3.71 13.46 -11.40
N GLN A 46 -2.88 12.68 -12.11
CA GLN A 46 -2.31 13.10 -13.38
C GLN A 46 -3.38 13.26 -14.46
N GLU A 47 -4.24 12.25 -14.68
CA GLU A 47 -5.36 12.31 -15.64
C GLU A 47 -6.26 13.52 -15.39
N LEU A 48 -6.55 13.79 -14.11
CA LEU A 48 -7.37 14.93 -13.73
C LEU A 48 -6.66 16.28 -13.93
N ALA A 49 -5.36 16.36 -13.67
CA ALA A 49 -4.58 17.56 -13.96
C ALA A 49 -4.56 17.86 -15.47
N GLU A 50 -4.35 16.83 -16.30
CA GLU A 50 -4.38 16.93 -17.76
C GLU A 50 -5.77 17.37 -18.26
N ASN A 51 -6.85 16.76 -17.74
CA ASN A 51 -8.22 17.14 -18.08
C ASN A 51 -8.55 18.59 -17.70
N LEU A 52 -8.04 19.06 -16.55
CA LEU A 52 -8.22 20.44 -16.11
C LEU A 52 -7.44 21.43 -16.99
N GLU A 53 -6.23 21.07 -17.42
CA GLU A 53 -5.43 21.88 -18.33
C GLU A 53 -6.09 21.99 -19.71
N ASP A 54 -6.55 20.87 -20.27
CA ASP A 54 -7.26 20.84 -21.55
C ASP A 54 -8.55 21.65 -21.51
N ALA A 55 -9.34 21.49 -20.45
CA ALA A 55 -10.58 22.22 -20.32
C ALA A 55 -10.37 23.70 -20.01
N SER A 56 -9.30 24.07 -19.31
CA SER A 56 -8.88 25.47 -19.16
C SER A 56 -8.46 26.09 -20.49
N ASN A 57 -7.72 25.35 -21.32
CA ASN A 57 -7.33 25.80 -22.66
C ASN A 57 -8.55 25.99 -23.58
N GLU A 58 -9.56 25.14 -23.45
CA GLU A 58 -10.83 25.28 -24.16
C GLU A 58 -11.63 26.50 -23.69
N LEU A 59 -11.70 26.73 -22.37
CA LEU A 59 -12.39 27.87 -21.77
C LEU A 59 -11.79 29.22 -22.18
N VAL A 60 -10.49 29.28 -22.49
CA VAL A 60 -9.86 30.49 -23.03
C VAL A 60 -10.37 30.82 -24.44
N LEU A 61 -10.87 29.82 -25.16
CA LEU A 61 -11.40 29.96 -26.52
C LEU A 61 -12.93 30.12 -26.55
N SER A 62 -13.65 29.79 -25.47
CA SER A 62 -15.10 29.91 -25.33
C SER A 62 -15.50 30.99 -24.31
N ASP A 63 -16.56 31.74 -24.59
CA ASP A 63 -17.10 32.77 -23.66
C ASP A 63 -17.98 32.13 -22.55
N GLU A 64 -17.78 30.84 -22.24
CA GLU A 64 -18.60 30.02 -21.33
C GLU A 64 -17.90 29.80 -19.97
N GLU A 65 -18.66 29.70 -18.87
CA GLU A 65 -18.13 29.52 -17.50
C GLU A 65 -18.03 28.04 -17.05
N VAL A 66 -18.24 27.07 -17.94
CA VAL A 66 -18.34 25.64 -17.59
C VAL A 66 -17.20 24.82 -18.19
N VAL A 67 -16.64 23.92 -17.39
CA VAL A 67 -15.44 23.13 -17.72
C VAL A 67 -15.86 21.72 -18.11
N ARG A 68 -15.41 21.22 -19.26
CA ARG A 68 -15.65 19.81 -19.67
C ARG A 68 -14.70 18.88 -18.91
N TYR A 69 -15.25 17.93 -18.18
CA TYR A 69 -14.51 16.94 -17.41
C TYR A 69 -14.78 15.53 -17.93
N GLN A 70 -13.71 14.78 -18.21
CA GLN A 70 -13.79 13.38 -18.65
C GLN A 70 -13.45 12.44 -17.48
N ILE A 71 -14.29 11.43 -17.25
CA ILE A 71 -13.98 10.29 -16.37
C ILE A 71 -14.17 9.02 -17.20
N GLY A 72 -13.08 8.34 -17.53
CA GLY A 72 -13.14 7.18 -18.41
C GLY A 72 -13.67 7.55 -19.80
N GLU A 73 -14.86 7.06 -20.17
CA GLU A 73 -15.49 7.32 -21.48
C GLU A 73 -16.66 8.33 -21.41
N VAL A 74 -16.93 8.94 -20.25
CA VAL A 74 -18.08 9.83 -20.05
C VAL A 74 -17.62 11.29 -19.92
N PHE A 75 -18.23 12.18 -20.70
CA PHE A 75 -18.04 13.63 -20.65
C PHE A 75 -19.14 14.28 -19.81
N GLY A 76 -18.77 14.98 -18.75
CA GLY A 76 -19.65 15.80 -17.93
C GLY A 76 -19.25 17.28 -17.99
N HIS A 77 -20.21 18.18 -17.83
CA HIS A 77 -19.92 19.57 -17.51
C HIS A 77 -20.00 19.69 -16.00
N LEU A 78 -18.87 20.01 -15.36
CA LEU A 78 -18.81 20.23 -13.91
C LEU A 78 -18.27 21.63 -13.68
N SER A 79 -18.75 22.28 -12.62
CA SER A 79 -18.13 23.52 -12.17
C SER A 79 -16.76 23.23 -11.57
N LYS A 80 -15.90 24.24 -11.52
CA LYS A 80 -14.59 24.15 -10.87
C LYS A 80 -14.69 23.71 -9.41
N GLU A 81 -15.69 24.21 -8.68
CA GLU A 81 -15.97 23.82 -7.29
C GLU A 81 -16.37 22.35 -7.15
N GLU A 82 -17.14 21.79 -8.09
CA GLU A 82 -17.50 20.37 -8.08
C GLU A 82 -16.28 19.46 -8.34
N ILE A 83 -15.35 19.91 -9.19
CA ILE A 83 -14.10 19.19 -9.45
C ILE A 83 -13.19 19.24 -8.22
N GLU A 84 -13.02 20.41 -7.59
CA GLU A 84 -12.24 20.58 -6.37
C GLU A 84 -12.82 19.75 -5.20
N SER A 85 -14.13 19.73 -5.02
CA SER A 85 -14.79 18.93 -3.99
C SER A 85 -14.64 17.42 -4.24
N LYS A 86 -14.76 16.96 -5.50
CA LYS A 86 -14.50 15.56 -5.85
C LYS A 86 -13.05 15.20 -5.54
N LEU A 87 -12.09 16.03 -5.94
CA LEU A 87 -10.67 15.84 -5.65
C LEU A 87 -10.39 15.61 -4.17
N GLU A 88 -10.94 16.49 -3.34
CA GLU A 88 -10.76 16.43 -1.90
C GLU A 88 -11.32 15.12 -1.32
N CYS A 89 -12.56 14.77 -1.66
CA CYS A 89 -13.20 13.53 -1.21
C CYS A 89 -12.39 12.28 -1.60
N LEU A 90 -11.88 12.25 -2.82
CA LEU A 90 -11.10 11.13 -3.35
C LEU A 90 -9.72 11.01 -2.70
N LYS A 91 -9.10 12.15 -2.39
CA LYS A 91 -7.84 12.21 -1.68
C LYS A 91 -8.02 11.72 -0.24
N GLU A 92 -9.06 12.18 0.45
CA GLU A 92 -9.39 11.74 1.81
C GLU A 92 -9.67 10.23 1.88
N GLU A 93 -10.41 9.68 0.92
CA GLU A 93 -10.67 8.24 0.84
C GLU A 93 -9.37 7.45 0.62
N SER A 94 -8.52 7.92 -0.29
CA SER A 94 -7.22 7.31 -0.58
C SER A 94 -6.28 7.35 0.62
N ASP A 95 -6.20 8.50 1.31
CA ASP A 95 -5.35 8.68 2.49
C ASP A 95 -5.83 7.80 3.65
N ARG A 96 -7.15 7.65 3.82
CA ARG A 96 -7.72 6.75 4.83
C ARG A 96 -7.37 5.30 4.57
N GLU A 97 -7.52 4.83 3.34
CA GLU A 97 -7.21 3.44 3.00
C GLU A 97 -5.71 3.14 3.09
N LEU A 98 -4.87 4.08 2.64
CA LEU A 98 -3.42 3.98 2.82
C LEU A 98 -3.02 3.95 4.30
N GLY A 99 -3.69 4.75 5.15
CA GLY A 99 -3.49 4.72 6.60
C GLY A 99 -3.84 3.35 7.19
N ARG A 100 -4.99 2.79 6.82
CA ARG A 100 -5.43 1.46 7.27
C ARG A 100 -4.43 0.36 6.87
N LEU A 101 -3.97 0.36 5.62
CA LEU A 101 -2.98 -0.60 5.13
C LEU A 101 -1.62 -0.44 5.83
N ALA A 102 -1.22 0.79 6.14
CA ALA A 102 0.01 1.06 6.88
C ALA A 102 -0.07 0.54 8.32
N GLU A 103 -1.19 0.78 9.03
CA GLU A 103 -1.43 0.21 10.36
C GLU A 103 -1.40 -1.31 10.34
N GLU A 104 -2.06 -1.94 9.36
CA GLU A 104 -2.06 -3.39 9.22
C GLU A 104 -0.65 -3.94 8.95
N LYS A 105 0.14 -3.25 8.12
CA LYS A 105 1.55 -3.57 7.89
C LYS A 105 2.36 -3.47 9.18
N ASP A 106 2.19 -2.41 9.96
CA ASP A 106 2.93 -2.20 11.22
C ASP A 106 2.59 -3.29 12.25
N GLU A 107 1.34 -3.74 12.32
CA GLU A 107 0.95 -4.88 13.15
C GLU A 107 1.63 -6.18 12.72
N VAL A 108 1.71 -6.44 11.41
CA VAL A 108 2.36 -7.63 10.85
C VAL A 108 3.85 -7.60 11.17
N VAL A 109 4.51 -6.45 10.99
CA VAL A 109 5.93 -6.25 11.34
C VAL A 109 6.17 -6.48 12.84
N SER A 110 5.29 -5.98 13.72
CA SER A 110 5.38 -6.21 15.16
C SER A 110 5.34 -7.72 15.50
N LYS A 111 4.34 -8.44 14.96
CA LYS A 111 4.19 -9.89 15.15
C LYS A 111 5.38 -10.69 14.59
N MET A 112 5.91 -10.27 13.44
CA MET A 112 7.12 -10.87 12.86
C MET A 112 8.35 -10.66 13.75
N ASN A 113 8.53 -9.46 14.30
CA ASN A 113 9.66 -9.15 15.19
C ASN A 113 9.62 -9.97 16.50
N GLU A 114 8.43 -10.17 17.06
CA GLU A 114 8.24 -11.04 18.23
C GLU A 114 8.64 -12.48 17.92
N LEU A 115 8.13 -13.05 16.82
CA LEU A 115 8.48 -14.40 16.38
C LEU A 115 9.98 -14.53 16.04
N LYS A 116 10.56 -13.52 15.39
CA LYS A 116 12.00 -13.46 15.07
C LYS A 116 12.82 -13.57 16.36
N ARG A 117 12.48 -12.80 17.41
CA ARG A 117 13.17 -12.88 18.72
C ARG A 117 13.07 -14.26 19.35
N VAL A 118 11.88 -14.86 19.35
CA VAL A 118 11.65 -16.20 19.93
C VAL A 118 12.49 -17.26 19.20
N LEU A 119 12.47 -17.23 17.87
CA LEU A 119 13.18 -18.20 17.03
C LEU A 119 14.71 -18.02 17.11
N TYR A 120 15.23 -16.79 17.07
CA TYR A 120 16.68 -16.54 17.22
C TYR A 120 17.19 -16.82 18.64
N ALA A 121 16.38 -16.62 19.68
CA ALA A 121 16.78 -16.97 21.05
C ALA A 121 17.04 -18.47 21.21
N LYS A 122 16.31 -19.30 20.45
CA LYS A 122 16.39 -20.76 20.52
C LYS A 122 17.39 -21.34 19.51
N PHE A 123 17.31 -20.94 18.25
CA PHE A 123 18.09 -21.53 17.15
C PHE A 123 19.36 -20.75 16.80
N LYS A 124 19.50 -19.49 17.26
CA LYS A 124 20.66 -18.63 17.01
C LYS A 124 21.09 -18.65 15.54
N ASP A 125 22.31 -19.12 15.25
CA ASP A 125 22.90 -19.19 13.92
C ASP A 125 22.37 -20.36 13.06
N SER A 126 21.52 -21.22 13.64
CA SER A 126 20.96 -22.40 12.94
C SER A 126 19.70 -22.10 12.15
N ILE A 127 19.19 -20.85 12.22
CA ILE A 127 18.04 -20.39 11.43
C ILE A 127 18.35 -19.07 10.75
N ASN A 128 17.94 -18.93 9.49
CA ASN A 128 17.97 -17.66 8.79
C ASN A 128 16.53 -17.19 8.53
N LEU A 129 16.14 -16.10 9.17
CA LEU A 129 14.84 -15.44 9.00
C LEU A 129 14.98 -14.04 8.40
N GLU A 130 16.16 -13.73 7.85
CA GLU A 130 16.39 -12.51 7.08
C GLU A 130 16.05 -12.79 5.62
N GLU A 131 15.22 -11.94 5.02
CA GLU A 131 15.04 -11.87 3.56
C GLU A 131 15.96 -10.80 2.97
N GLU A 132 16.39 -11.04 1.73
CA GLU A 132 17.00 -10.03 0.83
C GLU A 132 16.03 -8.91 0.47
#